data_AF-A0A147BDT9-F1
#
_entry.id   AF-A0A147BDT9-F1
#
_cell.length_a   1.000
_cell.length_b   1.000
_cell.length_c   1.000
_cell.angle_alpha   90.00
_cell.angle_beta   90.00
_cell.angle_gamma   90.00
#
_symmetry.space_group_name_H-M   'P 1'
#
loop_
_entity.id
_entity.type
_entity.pdbx_description
1 polymer ?
#
loop_
_entity_poly.entity_id
_entity_poly.type
_entity_poly.pdbx_seq_one_letter_code
_entity_poly.pdbx_strand_id
1 'polypeptide(L)'
;MPRALLRDLNAALSCMLCGGYLVNAATLVDCLHSFCKVCIVRYLDTSKLCPICDVPVHKSRPLSCLRVDKTLQDIVYKVVPGLYQREMKQRREFYDEHPDAASKVPCLEDRGVVDASSRLIFSPQDTVSVSLEYFTGTTQARESEDDGKEGAADAAHDGVTLAGRPDTSSE
;
A
#
# COMPACT_ATOMS: atom_id res chain seq x y z
N MET A 1 -24.87 -16.59 -6.02
CA MET A 1 -23.72 -16.36 -6.91
C MET A 1 -22.84 -17.61 -6.88
N PRO A 2 -22.59 -18.30 -8.01
CA PRO A 2 -21.59 -19.38 -8.04
C PRO A 2 -20.18 -18.81 -7.78
N ARG A 3 -19.29 -19.64 -7.20
CA ARG A 3 -17.88 -19.26 -7.01
C ARG A 3 -17.14 -19.37 -8.35
N ALA A 4 -16.53 -18.28 -8.80
CA ALA A 4 -15.63 -18.30 -9.94
C ALA A 4 -14.38 -19.14 -9.62
N LEU A 5 -13.83 -19.85 -10.62
CA LEU A 5 -12.60 -20.62 -10.45
C LEU A 5 -11.41 -19.79 -10.94
N LEU A 6 -10.27 -19.90 -10.27
CA LEU A 6 -9.07 -19.13 -10.62
C LEU A 6 -8.67 -19.30 -12.09
N ARG A 7 -8.81 -20.52 -12.64
CA ARG A 7 -8.54 -20.83 -14.05
C ARG A 7 -9.35 -19.98 -15.04
N ASP A 8 -10.54 -19.55 -14.66
CA ASP A 8 -11.43 -18.73 -15.51
C ASP A 8 -10.95 -17.26 -15.53
N LEU A 9 -10.13 -16.86 -14.55
CA LEU A 9 -9.55 -15.51 -14.41
C LEU A 9 -8.12 -15.43 -14.96
N ASN A 10 -7.42 -16.55 -15.14
CA ASN A 10 -6.01 -16.58 -15.52
C ASN A 10 -5.69 -15.75 -16.78
N ALA A 11 -6.60 -15.69 -17.76
CA ALA A 11 -6.41 -14.89 -18.98
C ALA A 11 -6.24 -13.38 -18.71
N ALA A 12 -6.83 -12.87 -17.62
CA ALA A 12 -6.73 -11.46 -17.22
C ALA A 12 -5.62 -11.19 -16.19
N LEU A 13 -5.07 -12.24 -15.56
CA LEU A 13 -4.10 -12.14 -14.45
C LEU A 13 -2.69 -12.61 -14.83
N SER A 14 -2.49 -13.14 -16.04
CA SER A 14 -1.21 -13.66 -16.52
C SER A 14 -0.54 -12.75 -17.55
N CYS A 15 0.79 -12.80 -17.58
CA CYS A 15 1.62 -12.08 -18.52
C CYS A 15 1.99 -12.99 -19.69
N MET A 16 1.55 -12.64 -20.90
CA MET A 16 1.87 -13.41 -22.12
C MET A 16 3.38 -13.60 -22.33
N LEU A 17 4.22 -12.64 -21.91
CA LEU A 17 5.65 -12.62 -22.20
C LEU A 17 6.47 -13.62 -21.35
N CYS A 18 5.93 -14.07 -20.21
CA CYS A 18 6.60 -15.05 -19.33
C CYS A 18 5.73 -16.25 -18.94
N GLY A 19 4.43 -16.26 -19.28
CA GLY A 19 3.47 -17.30 -18.93
C GLY A 19 3.09 -17.35 -17.43
N GLY A 20 3.70 -16.52 -16.58
CA GLY A 20 3.38 -16.41 -15.16
C GLY A 20 2.28 -15.39 -14.86
N TYR A 21 1.89 -15.28 -13.58
CA TYR A 21 1.02 -14.20 -13.11
C TYR A 21 1.73 -12.84 -13.17
N LEU A 22 0.95 -11.76 -13.27
CA LEU A 22 1.46 -10.39 -13.29
C LEU A 22 2.19 -10.02 -11.99
N VAL A 23 3.45 -9.59 -12.12
CA VAL A 23 4.29 -9.06 -11.05
C VAL A 23 4.82 -7.69 -11.47
N ASN A 24 4.63 -6.71 -10.59
CA ASN A 24 4.76 -5.29 -10.91
C ASN A 24 4.05 -4.94 -12.23
N ALA A 25 2.73 -5.16 -12.28
CA ALA A 25 1.90 -4.99 -13.47
C ALA A 25 2.10 -3.60 -14.11
N ALA A 26 2.23 -3.60 -15.44
CA ALA A 26 2.38 -2.41 -16.25
C ALA A 26 1.53 -2.52 -17.52
N THR A 27 0.74 -1.48 -17.77
CA THR A 27 -0.31 -1.42 -18.78
C THR A 27 0.07 -0.41 -19.86
N LEU A 28 -0.14 -0.79 -21.13
CA LEU A 28 0.02 0.09 -22.28
C LEU A 28 -1.24 0.96 -22.41
N VAL A 29 -1.08 2.29 -22.41
CA VAL A 29 -2.22 3.22 -22.37
C VAL A 29 -3.15 3.10 -23.58
N ASP A 30 -2.61 2.93 -24.78
CA ASP A 30 -3.40 3.02 -26.03
C ASP A 30 -4.25 1.77 -26.32
N CYS A 31 -3.89 0.61 -25.76
CA CYS A 31 -4.57 -0.67 -26.00
C CYS A 31 -4.96 -1.44 -24.73
N LEU A 32 -4.66 -0.89 -23.54
CA LEU A 32 -4.96 -1.43 -22.21
C LEU A 32 -4.45 -2.87 -21.93
N HIS A 33 -3.48 -3.33 -22.72
CA HIS A 33 -2.82 -4.62 -22.52
C HIS A 33 -1.76 -4.53 -21.41
N SER A 34 -1.76 -5.53 -20.53
CA SER A 34 -1.00 -5.54 -19.28
C SER A 34 0.04 -6.66 -19.23
N PHE A 35 1.21 -6.36 -18.67
CA PHE A 35 2.37 -7.25 -18.59
C PHE A 35 3.13 -7.04 -17.28
N CYS A 36 4.04 -7.94 -16.91
CA CYS A 36 5.01 -7.64 -15.85
C CYS A 36 5.96 -6.50 -16.32
N LYS A 37 6.19 -5.47 -15.50
CA LYS A 37 7.02 -4.29 -15.84
C LYS A 37 8.35 -4.67 -16.49
N VAL A 38 9.09 -5.63 -15.92
CA VAL A 38 10.39 -6.07 -16.44
C VAL A 38 10.26 -6.73 -17.82
N CYS A 39 9.21 -7.54 -18.04
CA CYS A 39 8.99 -8.22 -19.31
C CYS A 39 8.71 -7.24 -20.45
N ILE A 40 7.77 -6.31 -20.25
CA ILE A 40 7.40 -5.35 -21.29
C ILE A 40 8.48 -4.30 -21.55
N VAL A 41 9.22 -3.85 -20.52
CA VAL A 41 10.38 -2.96 -20.72
C VAL A 41 11.43 -3.64 -21.61
N ARG A 42 11.84 -4.88 -21.28
CA ARG A 42 12.82 -5.64 -22.08
C ARG A 42 12.34 -5.96 -23.50
N TYR A 43 11.04 -6.18 -23.69
CA TYR A 43 10.45 -6.36 -25.01
C TYR A 43 10.52 -5.06 -25.83
N LEU A 44 10.19 -3.93 -25.21
CA LEU A 44 10.16 -2.62 -25.88
C LEU A 44 11.55 -2.04 -26.22
N ASP A 45 12.63 -2.65 -25.75
CA ASP A 45 13.99 -2.38 -26.22
C ASP A 45 14.23 -2.89 -27.66
N THR A 46 13.45 -3.88 -28.11
CA THR A 46 13.60 -4.52 -29.44
C THR A 46 12.42 -4.32 -30.39
N SER A 47 11.22 -4.08 -29.85
CA SER A 47 9.99 -3.87 -30.62
C SER A 47 9.24 -2.61 -30.17
N LYS A 48 8.42 -2.03 -31.04
CA LYS A 48 7.58 -0.85 -30.72
C LYS A 48 6.08 -1.14 -30.81
N LEU A 49 5.71 -2.41 -30.97
CA LEU A 49 4.32 -2.87 -31.12
C LEU A 49 3.85 -3.53 -29.82
N CYS A 50 2.54 -3.60 -29.60
CA CYS A 50 1.98 -4.36 -28.49
C CYS A 50 2.14 -5.88 -28.74
N PRO A 51 2.71 -6.66 -27.80
CA PRO A 51 2.83 -8.12 -27.96
C PRO A 51 1.52 -8.89 -28.22
N ILE A 52 0.36 -8.33 -27.86
CA ILE A 52 -0.96 -9.00 -27.98
C ILE A 52 -1.69 -8.63 -29.27
N CYS A 53 -1.60 -7.38 -29.72
CA CYS A 53 -2.45 -6.87 -30.81
C CYS A 53 -1.72 -6.07 -31.89
N ASP A 54 -0.38 -6.06 -31.87
CA ASP A 54 0.51 -5.38 -32.83
C ASP A 54 0.28 -3.85 -33.02
N VAL A 55 -0.59 -3.23 -32.21
CA VAL A 55 -0.80 -1.78 -32.21
C VAL A 55 0.51 -1.07 -31.81
N PRO A 56 0.97 -0.06 -32.56
CA PRO A 56 2.18 0.69 -32.21
C PRO A 56 2.03 1.41 -30.87
N VAL A 57 2.94 1.15 -29.93
CA VAL A 57 2.93 1.70 -28.57
C VAL A 57 3.28 3.19 -28.55
N HIS A 58 4.28 3.59 -29.36
CA HIS A 58 4.62 5.00 -29.56
C HIS A 58 5.60 5.14 -30.75
N LYS A 59 5.57 6.28 -31.44
CA LYS A 59 6.41 6.56 -32.62
C LYS A 59 7.93 6.56 -32.30
N SER A 60 8.34 7.29 -31.27
CA SER A 60 9.76 7.46 -30.88
C SER A 60 10.15 6.78 -29.55
N ARG A 61 9.39 7.02 -28.46
CA ARG A 61 9.68 6.57 -27.09
C ARG A 61 8.61 5.61 -26.51
N PRO A 62 8.66 4.28 -26.74
CA PRO A 62 7.63 3.35 -26.26
C PRO A 62 7.35 3.43 -24.75
N LEU A 63 8.39 3.65 -23.93
CA LEU A 63 8.28 3.76 -22.48
C LEU A 63 7.41 4.94 -21.98
N SER A 64 7.13 5.97 -22.80
CA SER A 64 6.25 7.06 -22.37
C SER A 64 4.77 6.67 -22.32
N CYS A 65 4.36 5.60 -23.02
CA CYS A 65 3.00 5.07 -23.03
C CYS A 65 2.78 3.88 -22.07
N LEU A 66 3.81 3.50 -21.32
CA LEU A 66 3.72 2.47 -20.29
C LEU A 66 3.39 3.09 -18.91
N ARG A 67 2.41 2.53 -18.19
CA ARG A 67 2.05 2.95 -16.82
C ARG A 67 2.10 1.77 -15.87
N VAL A 68 2.54 1.97 -14.64
CA VAL A 68 2.45 0.95 -13.58
C VAL A 68 1.00 0.88 -13.13
N ASP A 69 0.43 -0.32 -13.13
CA ASP A 69 -0.98 -0.56 -12.82
C ASP A 69 -1.10 -1.16 -11.42
N LYS A 70 -1.13 -0.26 -10.43
CA LYS A 70 -1.24 -0.67 -9.01
C LYS A 70 -2.56 -1.39 -8.73
N THR A 71 -3.66 -0.94 -9.34
CA THR A 71 -4.98 -1.54 -9.13
C THR A 71 -5.02 -2.98 -9.65
N LEU A 72 -4.53 -3.22 -10.87
CA LEU A 72 -4.43 -4.57 -11.42
C LEU A 72 -3.49 -5.45 -10.57
N GLN A 73 -2.34 -4.91 -10.13
CA GLN A 73 -1.42 -5.66 -9.28
C GLN A 73 -2.05 -6.06 -7.93
N ASP A 74 -2.81 -5.14 -7.31
CA ASP A 74 -3.51 -5.38 -6.05
C ASP A 74 -4.64 -6.42 -6.23
N ILE A 75 -5.31 -6.43 -7.38
CA ILE A 75 -6.29 -7.48 -7.75
C ILE A 75 -5.56 -8.83 -7.91
N VAL A 76 -4.48 -8.88 -8.70
CA VAL A 76 -3.71 -10.12 -8.95
C VAL A 76 -3.22 -10.74 -7.64
N TYR A 77 -2.65 -9.94 -6.73
CA TYR A 77 -2.19 -10.41 -5.43
C TYR A 77 -3.32 -10.85 -4.48
N LYS A 78 -4.51 -10.26 -4.55
CA LYS A 78 -5.67 -10.66 -3.73
C LYS A 78 -6.40 -11.89 -4.29
N VAL A 79 -6.38 -12.08 -5.60
CA VAL A 79 -7.11 -13.18 -6.28
C VAL A 79 -6.28 -14.46 -6.37
N VAL A 80 -4.96 -14.37 -6.55
CA VAL A 80 -4.08 -15.54 -6.68
C VAL A 80 -3.53 -15.95 -5.29
N PRO A 81 -3.96 -17.07 -4.69
CA PRO A 81 -3.58 -17.41 -3.32
C PRO A 81 -2.06 -17.64 -3.17
N GLY A 82 -1.45 -16.98 -2.18
CA GLY A 82 -0.03 -17.14 -1.85
C GLY A 82 0.95 -16.53 -2.86
N LEU A 83 0.48 -15.84 -3.90
CA LEU A 83 1.36 -15.23 -4.91
C LEU A 83 2.22 -14.11 -4.31
N TYR A 84 1.60 -13.20 -3.55
CA TYR A 84 2.28 -12.09 -2.90
C TYR A 84 3.33 -12.58 -1.88
N GLN A 85 2.96 -13.54 -1.03
CA GLN A 85 3.86 -14.13 -0.03
C GLN A 85 5.09 -14.77 -0.70
N ARG A 86 4.89 -15.47 -1.83
CA ARG A 86 5.98 -16.09 -2.59
C ARG A 86 6.91 -15.05 -3.24
N GLU A 87 6.34 -14.02 -3.85
CA GLU A 87 7.09 -12.91 -4.45
C GLU A 87 7.90 -12.13 -3.39
N MET A 88 7.28 -11.78 -2.26
CA MET A 88 7.97 -11.10 -1.14
C MET A 88 9.10 -11.97 -0.56
N LYS A 89 8.89 -13.28 -0.44
CA LYS A 89 9.91 -14.23 -0.01
C LYS A 89 11.09 -14.25 -0.99
N GLN A 90 10.84 -14.40 -2.29
CA GLN A 90 11.89 -14.43 -3.32
C GLN A 90 12.70 -13.13 -3.39
N ARG A 91 12.03 -11.96 -3.27
CA ARG A 91 12.72 -10.67 -3.18
C ARG A 91 13.67 -10.64 -1.98
N ARG A 92 13.21 -11.06 -0.80
CA ARG A 92 14.00 -11.06 0.43
C ARG A 92 15.22 -11.97 0.30
N GLU A 93 15.01 -13.22 -0.09
CA GLU A 93 16.08 -14.22 -0.29
C GLU A 93 17.16 -13.67 -1.26
N PHE A 94 16.76 -13.04 -2.36
CA PHE A 94 17.71 -12.40 -3.29
C PHE A 94 18.50 -11.25 -2.63
N TYR A 95 17.86 -10.34 -1.89
CA TYR A 95 18.55 -9.18 -1.32
C TYR A 95 19.36 -9.49 -0.05
N ASP A 96 19.02 -10.56 0.68
CA ASP A 96 19.82 -11.08 1.79
C ASP A 96 21.17 -11.63 1.28
N GLU A 97 21.20 -12.24 0.09
CA GLU A 97 22.42 -12.66 -0.60
C GLU A 97 23.16 -11.50 -1.31
N HIS A 98 22.49 -10.38 -1.58
CA HIS A 98 23.02 -9.26 -2.40
C HIS A 98 22.88 -7.89 -1.71
N PRO A 99 23.57 -7.63 -0.58
CA PRO A 99 23.44 -6.39 0.20
C PRO A 99 23.81 -5.11 -0.57
N ASP A 100 24.78 -5.17 -1.49
CA ASP A 100 25.16 -4.06 -2.36
C ASP A 100 24.06 -3.67 -3.37
N ALA A 101 23.20 -4.62 -3.74
CA ALA A 101 22.02 -4.36 -4.56
C ALA A 101 20.88 -3.84 -3.69
N ALA A 102 20.67 -4.43 -2.51
CA ALA A 102 19.65 -4.01 -1.55
C ALA A 102 19.78 -2.53 -1.15
N SER A 103 21.02 -2.06 -0.99
CA SER A 103 21.34 -0.66 -0.64
C SER A 103 20.93 0.36 -1.73
N LYS A 104 20.69 -0.09 -2.97
CA LYS A 104 20.27 0.75 -4.10
C LYS A 104 18.75 0.79 -4.29
N VAL A 105 17.99 0.01 -3.50
CA VAL A 105 16.54 -0.10 -3.60
C VAL A 105 15.89 0.52 -2.35
N PRO A 106 15.37 1.76 -2.43
CA PRO A 106 14.85 2.46 -1.25
C PRO A 106 13.49 1.93 -0.77
N CYS A 107 12.72 1.31 -1.66
CA CYS A 107 11.40 0.75 -1.37
C CYS A 107 11.49 -0.63 -0.69
N LEU A 108 11.03 -0.72 0.56
CA LEU A 108 11.09 -1.95 1.36
C LEU A 108 10.27 -3.10 0.75
N GLU A 109 9.12 -2.82 0.13
CA GLU A 109 8.30 -3.83 -0.60
C GLU A 109 9.06 -4.42 -1.81
N ASP A 110 9.86 -3.62 -2.52
CA ASP A 110 10.71 -4.13 -3.60
C ASP A 110 11.91 -4.93 -3.08
N ARG A 111 12.23 -4.83 -1.79
CA ARG A 111 13.19 -5.69 -1.08
C ARG A 111 12.56 -6.91 -0.39
N GLY A 112 11.24 -7.11 -0.46
CA GLY A 112 10.55 -8.19 0.26
C GLY A 112 10.47 -7.97 1.78
N VAL A 113 10.75 -6.75 2.25
CA VAL A 113 10.66 -6.33 3.65
C VAL A 113 9.32 -5.63 3.82
N VAL A 114 8.32 -6.37 4.29
CA VAL A 114 6.94 -5.90 4.46
C VAL A 114 6.44 -6.28 5.85
N ASP A 115 5.88 -5.31 6.55
CA ASP A 115 5.18 -5.55 7.81
C ASP A 115 3.77 -6.12 7.54
N ALA A 116 3.25 -6.93 8.47
CA ALA A 116 1.92 -7.53 8.36
C ALA A 116 0.79 -6.48 8.27
N SER A 117 0.99 -5.27 8.82
CA SER A 117 0.02 -4.17 8.69
C SER A 117 0.02 -3.50 7.31
N SER A 118 1.09 -3.63 6.52
CA SER A 118 1.32 -2.81 5.32
C SER A 118 0.41 -3.14 4.14
N ARG A 119 -0.02 -4.42 4.00
CA ARG A 119 -0.96 -4.88 2.97
C ARG A 119 -1.81 -6.03 3.51
N LEU A 120 -3.13 -5.84 3.50
CA LEU A 120 -4.13 -6.86 3.83
C LEU A 120 -4.28 -7.87 2.67
N ILE A 121 -3.27 -8.72 2.48
CA ILE A 121 -3.24 -9.80 1.47
C ILE A 121 -3.10 -11.13 2.22
N PHE A 122 -4.24 -11.73 2.57
CA PHE A 122 -4.27 -12.96 3.35
C PHE A 122 -4.11 -14.21 2.46
N SER A 123 -3.21 -15.10 2.85
CA SER A 123 -3.19 -16.49 2.41
C SER A 123 -4.30 -17.27 3.12
N PRO A 124 -4.88 -18.32 2.51
CA PRO A 124 -5.73 -19.29 3.21
C PRO A 124 -5.05 -20.02 4.39
N GLN A 125 -3.75 -19.81 4.57
CA GLN A 125 -2.90 -20.39 5.62
C GLN A 125 -2.62 -19.40 6.77
N ASP A 126 -3.03 -18.13 6.64
CA ASP A 126 -2.72 -17.11 7.64
C ASP A 126 -3.64 -17.21 8.86
N THR A 127 -3.06 -17.22 10.07
CA THR A 127 -3.82 -17.23 11.32
C THR A 127 -4.43 -15.87 11.59
N VAL A 128 -5.76 -15.77 11.54
CA VAL A 128 -6.50 -14.55 11.90
C VAL A 128 -6.93 -14.64 13.36
N SER A 129 -6.51 -13.66 14.17
CA SER A 129 -7.02 -13.45 15.54
C SER A 129 -8.17 -12.45 15.51
N VAL A 130 -9.27 -12.76 16.21
CA VAL A 130 -10.45 -11.90 16.32
C VAL A 130 -10.78 -11.72 17.80
N SER A 131 -10.78 -10.47 18.27
CA SER A 131 -11.37 -10.09 19.55
C SER A 131 -12.78 -9.54 19.33
N LEU A 132 -13.65 -9.74 20.31
CA LEU A 132 -15.00 -9.18 20.38
C LEU A 132 -15.15 -8.50 21.73
N GLU A 133 -15.60 -7.25 21.73
CA GLU A 133 -15.86 -6.47 22.94
C GLU A 133 -17.32 -6.07 23.00
N TYR A 134 -17.89 -6.03 24.21
CA TYR A 134 -19.29 -5.69 24.43
C TYR A 134 -19.44 -4.18 24.63
N PHE A 135 -20.10 -3.51 23.68
CA PHE A 135 -20.29 -2.06 23.71
C PHE A 135 -21.56 -1.65 24.47
N THR A 136 -21.40 -1.17 25.71
CA THR A 136 -22.48 -0.51 26.47
C THR A 136 -22.50 0.99 26.18
N GLY A 137 -23.12 1.37 25.06
CA GLY A 137 -23.28 2.78 24.72
C GLY A 137 -24.30 3.50 25.61
N THR A 138 -23.87 4.49 26.38
CA THR A 138 -24.78 5.40 27.10
C THR A 138 -25.42 6.36 26.10
N THR A 139 -26.68 6.11 25.73
CA THR A 139 -27.49 7.11 25.01
C THR A 139 -27.81 8.26 25.96
N GLN A 140 -27.00 9.33 25.93
CA GLN A 140 -27.41 10.61 26.53
C GLN A 140 -28.51 11.21 25.68
N ALA A 141 -29.76 10.93 26.04
CA ALA A 141 -30.89 11.77 25.67
C ALA A 141 -30.62 13.18 26.21
N ARG A 142 -30.73 14.18 25.35
CA ARG A 142 -30.73 15.59 25.77
C ARG A 142 -32.12 15.93 26.27
N GLU A 143 -32.29 15.93 27.58
CA GLU A 143 -33.44 16.55 28.25
C GLU A 143 -32.91 17.62 29.22
N SER A 144 -33.67 18.70 29.35
CA SER A 144 -33.24 20.00 29.89
C SER A 144 -34.09 20.40 31.08
N GLU A 145 -33.46 20.85 32.16
CA GLU A 145 -33.99 21.61 33.32
C GLU A 145 -32.71 22.02 34.10
N ASP A 146 -32.26 23.27 34.20
CA ASP A 146 -32.90 24.52 34.65
C ASP A 146 -33.38 24.49 36.11
N ASP A 147 -32.50 24.97 37.01
CA ASP A 147 -32.85 25.96 38.05
C ASP A 147 -31.54 26.59 38.56
N GLY A 148 -31.54 27.86 39.00
CA GLY A 148 -30.30 28.54 39.36
C GLY A 148 -30.45 29.67 40.39
N LYS A 149 -29.31 30.16 40.90
CA LYS A 149 -29.07 31.53 41.43
C LYS A 149 -27.60 31.73 41.84
N GLU A 150 -26.87 32.69 41.26
CA GLU A 150 -26.63 34.08 41.76
C GLU A 150 -25.84 34.13 43.09
N GLY A 151 -24.72 34.84 43.25
CA GLY A 151 -23.87 35.71 42.39
C GLY A 151 -22.54 35.98 43.14
N ALA A 152 -21.64 36.93 42.83
CA ALA A 152 -21.50 37.92 41.75
C ALA A 152 -20.05 38.50 41.76
N ALA A 153 -19.59 39.07 40.62
CA ALA A 153 -18.38 39.92 40.46
C ALA A 153 -16.99 39.28 40.76
N ASP A 154 -15.84 39.76 40.26
CA ASP A 154 -15.53 40.92 39.41
C ASP A 154 -14.33 40.60 38.44
N ALA A 155 -13.85 41.60 37.70
CA ALA A 155 -13.11 41.47 36.43
C ALA A 155 -11.56 41.55 36.50
N ALA A 156 -10.95 41.46 35.29
CA ALA A 156 -9.59 41.89 34.90
C ALA A 156 -8.40 41.10 35.48
N HIS A 157 -7.17 41.13 34.96
CA HIS A 157 -6.48 41.37 33.67
C HIS A 157 -4.98 41.25 34.05
N ASP A 158 -4.07 41.08 33.08
CA ASP A 158 -2.60 40.92 33.23
C ASP A 158 -1.88 41.46 34.49
N GLY A 159 -0.87 40.70 34.98
CA GLY A 159 0.05 41.17 36.02
C GLY A 159 1.29 40.30 36.23
N VAL A 160 2.37 40.58 35.51
CA VAL A 160 3.74 40.08 35.81
C VAL A 160 4.31 40.81 37.04
N THR A 161 5.05 40.12 37.94
CA THR A 161 6.21 40.66 38.68
C THR A 161 7.03 39.55 39.37
N LEU A 162 8.35 39.75 39.43
CA LEU A 162 9.35 38.86 40.08
C LEU A 162 9.63 39.25 41.54
N ALA A 163 9.96 38.27 42.38
CA ALA A 163 11.01 38.29 43.43
C ALA A 163 11.16 36.85 43.99
N GLY A 164 12.32 36.33 44.42
CA GLY A 164 13.70 36.82 44.42
C GLY A 164 14.66 35.68 44.85
N ARG A 165 15.98 35.79 44.57
CA ARG A 165 17.03 34.82 44.97
C ARG A 165 17.43 35.04 46.45
N PRO A 166 18.11 34.08 47.12
CA PRO A 166 19.58 33.92 47.04
C PRO A 166 20.00 32.49 46.66
N ASP A 167 21.00 32.24 45.82
CA ASP A 167 22.46 32.27 46.08
C ASP A 167 22.95 31.28 47.17
N THR A 168 23.68 30.24 46.74
CA THR A 168 25.05 29.92 47.22
C THR A 168 25.79 29.06 46.20
N SER A 169 27.09 29.31 46.07
CA SER A 169 28.13 28.44 45.48
C SER A 169 28.13 27.04 46.12
N SER A 170 28.73 25.98 45.58
CA SER A 170 29.83 25.87 44.61
C SER A 170 29.57 24.68 43.64
N GLU A 171 30.46 24.26 42.75
CA GLU A 171 31.86 24.67 42.47
C GLU A 171 32.18 24.58 40.97
#